data_AF-A0AA38J2L0-F1
#
_entry.id   AF-A0AA38J2L0-F1
#
_cell.length_a   1.000
_cell.length_b   1.000
_cell.length_c   1.000
_cell.angle_alpha   90.00
_cell.angle_beta   90.00
_cell.angle_gamma   90.00
#
_symmetry.space_group_name_H-M   'P 1'
#
loop_
_entity.id
_entity.type
_entity.pdbx_description
1 polymer ?
#
loop_
_entity_poly.entity_id
_entity_poly.type
_entity_poly.pdbx_seq_one_letter_code
_entity_poly.pdbx_strand_id
1 'polypeptide(L)'
;MKEGFSVNVLDICRKYIMSLRPKNVSHNRLFLCYRSKKCTVQPVGINSLSKTPSVVADFLKLPEAELYTGHSIRRTSATLLSNAGADLGMLKRHGRWKSTSVAQGYVEESISSKMIIAKKILGENLGAESSVEIEKTKPNERGNNKLSI
;
A
#
# COMPACT_ATOMS: atom_id res chain seq x y z
N MET A 1 -6.28 18.16 -3.26
CA MET A 1 -5.97 16.70 -3.23
C MET A 1 -7.15 16.00 -2.56
N LYS A 2 -7.62 14.85 -3.04
CA LYS A 2 -8.71 14.12 -2.36
C LYS A 2 -8.14 13.42 -1.13
N GLU A 3 -8.82 13.52 0.01
CA GLU A 3 -8.45 12.79 1.23
C GLU A 3 -8.38 11.29 0.93
N GLY A 4 -7.23 10.68 1.23
CA GLY A 4 -7.04 9.25 1.05
C GLY A 4 -7.85 8.47 2.08
N PHE A 5 -8.64 7.49 1.64
CA PHE A 5 -9.40 6.60 2.51
C PHE A 5 -8.45 5.77 3.40
N SER A 6 -8.16 6.27 4.60
CA SER A 6 -7.18 5.67 5.52
C SER A 6 -7.77 4.46 6.25
N VAL A 7 -7.62 3.28 5.65
CA VAL A 7 -8.04 2.02 6.29
C VAL A 7 -7.08 1.66 7.41
N ASN A 8 -7.52 1.75 8.67
CA ASN A 8 -6.75 1.23 9.80
C ASN A 8 -6.83 -0.31 9.83
N VAL A 9 -5.87 -0.95 9.16
CA VAL A 9 -5.76 -2.42 9.06
C VAL A 9 -5.57 -3.07 10.43
N LEU A 10 -4.89 -2.42 11.38
CA LEU A 10 -4.69 -2.96 12.73
C LEU A 10 -6.00 -3.06 13.48
N ASP A 11 -6.88 -2.06 13.37
CA ASP A 11 -8.17 -2.08 14.06
C ASP A 11 -9.15 -3.09 13.45
N ILE A 12 -9.10 -3.28 12.13
CA ILE A 12 -9.83 -4.38 11.47
C ILE A 12 -9.35 -5.74 11.99
N CYS A 13 -8.03 -5.96 12.05
CA CYS A 13 -7.45 -7.19 12.58
C CYS A 13 -7.80 -7.41 14.06
N ARG A 14 -7.71 -6.37 14.91
CA ARG A 14 -8.11 -6.42 16.32
C ARG A 14 -9.59 -6.77 16.48
N LYS A 15 -10.49 -6.07 15.78
CA LYS A 15 -11.94 -6.33 15.79
C LYS A 15 -12.25 -7.76 15.37
N TYR A 16 -11.60 -8.27 14.32
CA TYR A 16 -11.74 -9.66 13.91
C TYR A 16 -11.28 -10.61 15.03
N ILE A 17 -10.03 -10.49 15.49
CA ILE A 17 -9.42 -11.42 16.45
C ILE A 17 -10.11 -11.40 17.82
N MET A 18 -10.49 -10.24 18.33
CA MET A 18 -10.98 -10.06 19.69
C MET A 18 -12.51 -10.15 19.81
N SER A 19 -13.26 -9.70 18.80
CA SER A 19 -14.73 -9.56 18.89
C SER A 19 -15.49 -10.55 18.02
N LEU A 20 -14.93 -11.00 16.89
CA LEU A 20 -15.64 -11.85 15.93
C LEU A 20 -15.24 -13.33 16.00
N ARG A 21 -13.98 -13.64 16.36
CA ARG A 21 -13.52 -15.03 16.44
C ARG A 21 -14.05 -15.73 17.71
N PRO A 22 -14.48 -17.00 17.62
CA PRO A 22 -14.76 -17.81 18.81
C PRO A 22 -13.49 -18.02 19.63
N LYS A 23 -13.63 -18.12 20.96
CA LYS A 23 -12.50 -18.33 21.90
C LYS A 23 -12.01 -19.78 21.92
N ASN A 24 -12.88 -20.74 21.62
CA ASN A 24 -12.64 -22.19 21.70
C ASN A 24 -12.08 -22.77 20.38
N VAL A 25 -11.04 -22.16 19.83
CA VAL A 25 -10.38 -22.63 18.59
C VAL A 25 -9.18 -23.50 18.94
N SER A 26 -9.18 -24.75 18.51
CA SER A 26 -8.14 -25.75 18.83
C SER A 26 -6.86 -25.64 17.99
N HIS A 27 -6.69 -24.57 17.20
CA HIS A 27 -5.58 -24.43 16.26
C HIS A 27 -5.17 -22.99 15.96
N ASN A 28 -3.92 -22.80 15.52
CA ASN A 28 -3.32 -21.47 15.31
C ASN A 28 -3.60 -20.85 13.92
N ARG A 29 -4.50 -21.41 13.11
CA ARG A 29 -4.90 -20.81 11.82
C ARG A 29 -5.64 -19.48 12.07
N LEU A 30 -5.27 -18.40 11.38
CA LEU A 30 -5.85 -17.06 11.57
C LEU A 30 -7.26 -16.92 10.98
N PHE A 31 -7.47 -17.36 9.74
CA PHE A 31 -8.75 -17.21 9.03
C PHE A 31 -9.68 -18.39 9.31
N LEU A 32 -10.89 -18.07 9.77
CA LEU A 32 -11.96 -19.04 10.08
C LEU A 32 -13.16 -18.83 9.16
N CYS A 33 -13.90 -19.89 8.90
CA CYS A 33 -15.11 -19.83 8.08
C CYS A 33 -16.16 -18.89 8.70
N TYR A 34 -16.82 -18.10 7.87
CA TYR A 34 -17.95 -17.26 8.25
C TYR A 34 -19.20 -17.81 7.56
N ARG A 35 -20.19 -18.24 8.34
CA ARG A 35 -21.44 -18.86 7.86
C ARG A 35 -22.61 -18.33 8.66
N SER A 36 -23.77 -18.11 8.01
CA SER A 36 -24.99 -17.63 8.67
C SER A 36 -24.77 -16.40 9.57
N LYS A 37 -23.99 -15.43 9.08
CA LYS A 37 -23.58 -14.19 9.78
C LYS A 37 -22.79 -14.42 11.10
N LYS A 38 -22.12 -15.56 11.25
CA LYS A 38 -21.29 -15.90 12.43
C LYS A 38 -19.95 -16.54 12.02
N CYS A 39 -18.93 -16.32 12.83
CA CYS A 39 -17.62 -16.97 12.67
C CYS A 39 -17.66 -18.36 13.32
N THR A 40 -17.23 -19.40 12.59
CA THR A 40 -17.16 -20.78 13.11
C THR A 40 -15.74 -21.11 13.57
N VAL A 41 -15.55 -22.28 14.21
CA VAL A 41 -14.20 -22.74 14.60
C VAL A 41 -13.39 -23.33 13.43
N GLN A 42 -14.00 -23.58 12.26
CA GLN A 42 -13.35 -24.27 11.15
C GLN A 42 -12.42 -23.32 10.37
N PRO A 43 -11.20 -23.75 9.97
CA PRO A 43 -10.33 -22.95 9.10
C PRO A 43 -10.99 -22.60 7.76
N VAL A 44 -10.62 -21.46 7.16
CA VAL A 44 -10.93 -21.18 5.75
C VAL A 44 -10.06 -22.08 4.85
N GLY A 45 -10.69 -22.77 3.90
CA GLY A 45 -9.98 -23.54 2.88
C GLY A 45 -9.33 -22.64 1.82
N ILE A 46 -8.18 -23.06 1.28
CA ILE A 46 -7.42 -22.27 0.29
C ILE A 46 -8.28 -21.86 -0.92
N ASN A 47 -9.11 -22.76 -1.43
CA ASN A 47 -9.99 -22.49 -2.58
C ASN A 47 -11.05 -21.42 -2.28
N SER A 48 -11.55 -21.33 -1.04
CA SER A 48 -12.47 -20.26 -0.62
C SER A 48 -11.75 -18.92 -0.58
N LEU A 49 -10.54 -18.88 0.00
CA LEU A 49 -9.75 -17.65 0.10
C LEU A 49 -9.30 -17.15 -1.29
N SER A 50 -8.86 -18.05 -2.16
CA SER A 50 -8.44 -17.74 -3.54
C SER A 50 -9.56 -17.20 -4.44
N LYS A 51 -10.84 -17.47 -4.11
CA LYS A 51 -12.03 -16.94 -4.80
C LYS A 51 -12.47 -15.55 -4.32
N THR A 52 -11.96 -15.06 -3.19
CA THR A 52 -12.32 -13.73 -2.66
C THR A 52 -12.21 -12.60 -3.71
N PRO A 53 -11.16 -12.53 -4.56
CA PRO A 53 -11.04 -11.43 -5.52
C PRO A 53 -12.10 -11.49 -6.62
N SER A 54 -12.51 -12.69 -7.03
CA SER A 54 -13.61 -12.92 -7.97
C SER A 54 -14.95 -12.44 -7.41
N VAL A 55 -15.24 -12.74 -6.14
CA VAL A 55 -16.45 -12.23 -5.46
C VAL A 55 -16.44 -10.69 -5.35
N VAL A 56 -15.27 -10.08 -5.15
CA VAL A 56 -15.14 -8.61 -5.13
C VAL A 56 -15.29 -8.03 -6.54
N ALA A 57 -14.76 -8.67 -7.58
CA ALA A 57 -14.90 -8.24 -8.96
C ALA A 57 -16.36 -8.31 -9.44
N ASP A 58 -17.08 -9.38 -9.10
CA ASP A 58 -18.52 -9.56 -9.37
C ASP A 58 -19.37 -8.48 -8.66
N PHE A 59 -19.11 -8.25 -7.36
CA PHE A 59 -19.77 -7.17 -6.60
C PHE A 59 -19.54 -5.77 -7.22
N LEU A 60 -18.35 -5.53 -7.76
CA LEU A 60 -17.98 -4.28 -8.46
C LEU A 60 -18.42 -4.26 -9.94
N LYS A 61 -19.04 -5.33 -10.45
CA LYS A 61 -19.46 -5.50 -11.85
C LYS A 61 -18.33 -5.34 -12.87
N LEU A 62 -17.14 -5.85 -12.53
CA LEU A 62 -16.02 -5.92 -13.46
C LEU A 62 -16.24 -7.05 -14.49
N PRO A 63 -15.77 -6.90 -15.74
CA PRO A 63 -15.80 -7.99 -16.71
C PRO A 63 -14.92 -9.16 -16.26
N GLU A 64 -15.28 -10.38 -16.68
CA GLU A 64 -14.49 -11.60 -16.48
C GLU A 64 -14.08 -11.84 -15.01
N ALA A 65 -15.04 -11.64 -14.09
CA ALA A 65 -14.84 -11.72 -12.64
C ALA A 65 -14.22 -13.05 -12.19
N GLU A 66 -14.45 -14.15 -12.90
CA GLU A 66 -13.86 -15.47 -12.70
C GLU A 66 -12.33 -15.52 -12.84
N LEU A 67 -11.73 -14.60 -13.61
CA LEU A 67 -10.27 -14.51 -13.80
C LEU A 67 -9.56 -13.86 -12.59
N TYR A 68 -10.30 -13.21 -11.69
CA TYR A 68 -9.75 -12.56 -10.50
C TYR A 68 -9.45 -13.58 -9.41
N THR A 69 -8.21 -14.08 -9.40
CA THR A 69 -7.73 -15.06 -8.41
C THR A 69 -6.89 -14.40 -7.32
N GLY A 70 -6.53 -15.14 -6.27
CA GLY A 70 -5.56 -14.71 -5.27
C GLY A 70 -4.20 -14.27 -5.84
N HIS A 71 -3.83 -14.71 -7.06
CA HIS A 71 -2.64 -14.22 -7.74
C HIS A 71 -2.78 -12.76 -8.21
N SER A 72 -3.99 -12.33 -8.57
CA SER A 72 -4.28 -10.95 -8.99
C SER A 72 -3.98 -9.95 -7.87
N ILE A 73 -4.39 -10.23 -6.62
CA ILE A 73 -4.00 -9.41 -5.45
C ILE A 73 -2.48 -9.30 -5.32
N ARG A 74 -1.76 -10.41 -5.46
CA ARG A 74 -0.30 -10.45 -5.34
C ARG A 74 0.39 -9.62 -6.44
N ARG A 75 -0.07 -9.71 -7.70
CA ARG A 75 0.44 -8.88 -8.80
C ARG A 75 0.16 -7.41 -8.55
N THR A 76 -1.09 -7.04 -8.25
CA THR A 76 -1.48 -5.65 -7.97
C THR A 76 -0.66 -5.05 -6.83
N SER A 77 -0.41 -5.80 -5.75
CA SER A 77 0.42 -5.33 -4.63
C SER A 77 1.87 -5.06 -5.04
N ALA A 78 2.46 -5.86 -5.93
CA ALA A 78 3.79 -5.62 -6.46
C ALA A 78 3.84 -4.43 -7.44
N THR A 79 2.86 -4.33 -8.35
CA THR A 79 2.73 -3.18 -9.26
C THR A 79 2.56 -1.86 -8.51
N LEU A 80 1.72 -1.83 -7.46
CA LEU A 80 1.56 -0.64 -6.60
C LEU A 80 2.86 -0.26 -5.89
N LEU A 81 3.57 -1.24 -5.32
CA LEU A 81 4.86 -1.02 -4.67
C LEU A 81 5.91 -0.50 -5.66
N SER A 82 5.91 -0.99 -6.90
CA SER A 82 6.85 -0.53 -7.93
C SER A 82 6.51 0.85 -8.52
N ASN A 83 5.22 1.17 -8.68
CA ASN A 83 4.79 2.53 -9.05
C ASN A 83 5.14 3.55 -7.95
N ALA A 84 5.15 3.14 -6.68
CA ALA A 84 5.65 3.93 -5.56
C ALA A 84 7.19 4.05 -5.49
N GLY A 85 7.92 3.58 -6.51
CA GLY A 85 9.38 3.74 -6.63
C GLY A 85 10.22 2.72 -5.87
N ALA A 86 9.65 1.61 -5.41
CA ALA A 86 10.41 0.57 -4.70
C ALA A 86 11.45 -0.10 -5.61
N ASP A 87 12.65 -0.33 -5.06
CA ASP A 87 13.74 -1.00 -5.75
C ASP A 87 13.50 -2.52 -5.94
N LEU A 88 14.38 -3.13 -6.74
CA LEU A 88 14.36 -4.56 -7.05
C LEU A 88 14.51 -5.45 -5.79
N GLY A 89 15.28 -5.02 -4.79
CA GLY A 89 15.48 -5.73 -3.53
C GLY A 89 14.24 -5.69 -2.63
N MET A 90 13.58 -4.53 -2.53
CA MET A 90 12.30 -4.34 -1.86
C MET A 90 11.23 -5.23 -2.49
N LEU A 91 11.11 -5.23 -3.83
CA LEU A 91 10.16 -6.09 -4.55
C LEU A 91 10.46 -7.58 -4.36
N LYS A 92 11.72 -8.01 -4.44
CA LYS A 92 12.10 -9.41 -4.15
C LYS A 92 11.76 -9.82 -2.72
N ARG A 93 11.98 -8.95 -1.73
CA ARG A 93 11.64 -9.20 -0.32
C ARG A 93 10.12 -9.29 -0.13
N HIS A 94 9.37 -8.36 -0.71
CA HIS A 94 7.90 -8.31 -0.67
C HIS A 94 7.25 -9.55 -1.31
N GLY A 95 7.63 -9.86 -2.55
CA GLY A 95 7.13 -11.03 -3.27
C GLY A 95 7.70 -12.37 -2.78
N ARG A 96 8.77 -12.36 -1.97
CA ARG A 96 9.60 -13.55 -1.66
C ARG A 96 10.11 -14.24 -2.92
N TRP A 97 10.56 -13.47 -3.91
CA TRP A 97 11.10 -14.00 -5.17
C TRP A 97 12.60 -14.32 -5.06
N LYS A 98 12.98 -15.56 -5.40
CA LYS A 98 14.39 -15.97 -5.49
C LYS A 98 15.07 -15.33 -6.71
N SER A 99 14.46 -15.45 -7.90
CA SER A 99 14.92 -14.81 -9.13
C SER A 99 14.71 -13.29 -9.10
N THR A 100 15.60 -12.55 -9.77
CA THR A 100 15.41 -11.13 -10.10
C THR A 100 14.39 -10.93 -11.22
N SER A 101 14.34 -11.83 -12.22
CA SER A 101 13.54 -11.65 -13.45
C SER A 101 12.07 -11.33 -13.20
N VAL A 102 11.42 -12.05 -12.28
CA VAL A 102 10.00 -11.84 -11.95
C VAL A 102 9.77 -10.50 -11.25
N ALA A 103 10.74 -10.01 -10.47
CA ALA A 103 10.63 -8.71 -9.80
C ALA A 103 10.96 -7.54 -10.75
N GLN A 104 11.90 -7.75 -11.67
CA GLN A 104 12.35 -6.79 -12.68
C GLN A 104 11.22 -6.35 -13.62
N GLY A 105 10.38 -7.29 -14.08
CA GLY A 105 9.23 -6.96 -14.93
C GLY A 105 8.29 -5.92 -14.31
N TYR A 106 8.07 -5.94 -12.98
CA TYR A 106 7.26 -4.89 -12.31
C TYR A 106 7.96 -3.52 -12.33
N VAL A 107 9.29 -3.46 -12.18
CA VAL A 107 10.09 -2.23 -12.20
C VAL A 107 10.11 -1.60 -13.60
N GLU A 108 10.23 -2.43 -14.63
CA GLU A 108 10.21 -2.02 -16.04
C GLU A 108 8.81 -1.58 -16.48
N GLU A 109 7.75 -2.24 -15.98
CA GLU A 109 6.37 -1.86 -16.28
C GLU A 109 5.91 -0.57 -15.55
N SER A 110 6.58 -0.19 -14.45
CA SER A 110 6.26 0.97 -13.61
C SER A 110 6.15 2.27 -14.42
N ILE A 111 5.04 2.98 -14.22
CA ILE A 111 4.77 4.27 -14.91
C ILE A 111 5.83 5.30 -14.51
N SER A 112 6.18 5.33 -13.22
CA SER A 112 7.21 6.23 -12.67
C SER A 112 8.57 6.00 -13.33
N SER A 113 8.99 4.74 -13.49
CA SER A 113 10.23 4.38 -14.20
C SER A 113 10.21 4.85 -15.65
N LYS A 114 9.13 4.56 -16.38
CA LYS A 114 8.95 4.96 -17.79
C LYS A 114 8.99 6.47 -17.97
N MET A 115 8.33 7.23 -17.08
CA MET A 115 8.35 8.70 -17.11
C MET A 115 9.76 9.26 -16.84
N ILE A 116 10.48 8.72 -15.85
CA ILE A 116 11.87 9.14 -15.55
C ILE A 116 12.80 8.87 -16.74
N ILE A 117 12.66 7.72 -17.40
CA ILE A 117 13.45 7.36 -18.59
C ILE A 117 13.10 8.28 -19.76
N ALA A 118 11.81 8.50 -20.04
CA ALA A 118 11.36 9.39 -21.12
C ALA A 118 11.87 10.82 -20.94
N LYS A 119 11.76 11.39 -19.74
CA LYS A 119 12.30 12.73 -19.42
C LYS A 119 13.81 12.83 -19.67
N LYS A 120 14.57 11.83 -19.24
CA LYS A 120 16.02 11.77 -19.48
C LYS A 120 16.37 11.69 -20.97
N ILE A 121 15.60 10.93 -21.76
CA ILE A 121 15.78 10.83 -23.23
C ILE A 121 15.48 12.19 -23.90
N LEU A 122 14.46 12.91 -23.43
CA LEU A 122 14.10 14.25 -23.93
C LEU A 122 15.07 15.36 -23.50
N GLY A 123 16.12 15.05 -22.72
CA GLY A 123 17.06 16.04 -22.20
C GLY A 123 16.47 16.95 -21.11
N GLU A 124 15.31 16.59 -20.55
CA GLU A 124 14.82 17.24 -19.33
C GLU A 124 15.76 16.89 -18.19
N ASN A 125 16.64 17.84 -17.85
CA ASN A 125 17.38 17.78 -16.60
C ASN A 125 16.36 17.73 -15.46
N LEU A 126 16.36 16.61 -14.73
CA LEU A 126 15.74 16.50 -13.40
C LEU A 126 16.59 17.31 -12.41
N GLY A 127 16.66 18.62 -12.65
CA GLY A 127 17.26 19.59 -11.75
C GLY A 127 16.54 19.51 -10.41
N ALA A 128 17.32 19.55 -9.33
CA ALA A 128 16.79 19.47 -7.98
C ALA A 128 15.68 20.51 -7.79
N GLU A 129 14.57 20.11 -7.15
CA GLU A 129 13.77 21.06 -6.40
C GLU A 129 14.68 21.62 -5.32
N SER A 130 15.16 22.85 -5.57
CA SER A 130 16.20 23.48 -4.78
C SER A 130 15.69 23.79 -3.39
N SER A 131 16.33 23.21 -2.39
CA SER A 131 16.20 23.64 -1.01
C SER A 131 16.54 25.14 -0.89
N VAL A 132 15.67 25.88 -0.18
CA VAL A 132 15.97 27.12 0.55
C VAL A 132 15.99 28.45 -0.23
N GLU A 133 14.95 29.26 0.01
CA GLU A 133 15.14 30.68 0.32
C GLU A 133 15.12 30.85 1.86
N ILE A 134 16.27 31.23 2.44
CA ILE A 134 16.33 31.82 3.79
C ILE A 134 16.28 33.33 3.56
N GLU A 135 15.15 33.94 3.90
CA GLU A 135 15.08 35.40 3.98
C GLU A 135 15.85 35.87 5.22
N LYS A 136 16.89 36.68 5.00
CA LYS A 136 17.77 37.19 6.06
C LYS A 136 17.12 38.35 6.78
N THR A 137 16.37 38.09 7.86
CA THR A 137 15.97 39.14 8.80
C THR A 137 17.21 39.71 9.51
N LYS A 138 17.54 40.98 9.22
CA LYS A 138 18.59 41.73 9.93
C LYS A 138 18.23 41.92 11.42
N PRO A 139 19.22 42.02 12.32
CA PRO A 139 18.95 42.31 13.72
C PRO A 139 18.44 43.75 13.89
N ASN A 140 17.36 43.92 14.63
CA ASN A 140 16.92 45.23 15.12
C ASN A 140 17.49 45.47 16.51
N GLU A 141 18.38 46.46 16.65
CA GLU A 141 19.00 46.81 17.91
C GLU A 141 18.58 48.23 18.37
N ARG A 142 18.15 48.29 19.65
CA ARG A 142 18.10 49.46 20.57
C ARG A 142 16.91 50.44 20.51
N GLY A 143 16.25 50.50 21.67
CA GLY A 143 15.85 51.76 22.33
C GLY A 143 14.37 52.14 22.23
N ASN A 144 13.77 52.80 23.23
CA ASN A 144 14.22 53.03 24.63
C ASN A 144 13.07 53.70 25.42
N ASN A 145 12.76 53.26 26.65
CA ASN A 145 11.98 54.00 27.67
C ASN A 145 10.52 54.43 27.31
N LYS A 146 9.58 54.70 28.23
CA LYS A 146 9.68 55.07 29.65
C LYS A 146 8.37 54.74 30.41
N LEU A 147 8.41 54.89 31.74
CA LEU A 147 7.29 54.93 32.71
C LEU A 147 6.06 55.68 32.13
N SER A 148 4.82 55.38 32.47
CA SER A 148 4.25 55.42 33.83
C SER A 148 2.89 54.70 33.84
N ILE A 149 2.31 54.36 35.00
CA ILE A 149 2.75 54.61 36.39
C ILE A 149 3.26 53.30 36.98
#